data_AF-A0A8S3PWW1-F1
#
_entry.id   AF-A0A8S3PWW1-F1
#
_cell.length_a   1.000
_cell.length_b   1.000
_cell.length_c   1.000
_cell.angle_alpha   90.00
_cell.angle_beta   90.00
_cell.angle_gamma   90.00
#
_symmetry.space_group_name_H-M   'P 1'
#
loop_
_entity.id
_entity.type
_entity.pdbx_description
1 polymer ?
#
loop_
_entity_poly.entity_id
_entity_poly.type
_entity_poly.pdbx_seq_one_letter_code
_entity_poly.pdbx_strand_id
1 'polypeptide(L)'
;MQKENNKLVTIEQENNHLFKMITDQHRTELAQNGFVVIENVLTEEECDERIGEYKTWLQQFRGPGEWPKSLNSLIRGYNAGNLEPTWKVRLAVKPVYRQIWKTPRLLSSIETVAIGRPPEEGEEEFAVEGKHWLHCDQGAEKFGLHAYQGGVYLEAAEEDDWTFYVLKKSHKFLDEFYASDKKVAEESARHNFFNISANHLEWFKSKGCELLRVAVPKGGMVVWDSRLIHANARPVKGRKNPGRWRFTVLVCMTPACWANKSDLEKRQAVYKSAAMISHWPSQDVRVDIQGSSAPSEQTKNIVFPEKMSGFAATDGVQELCGYKEYDFSNVKSNPEISYPKWKQVLHNPPSEYFLDQRSEPISESTQDWASYCTLL
;
A
#
# COMPACT_ATOMS: atom_id res chain seq x y z
N MET A 1 24.85 -12.45 36.66
CA MET A 1 25.92 -12.85 35.71
C MET A 1 25.45 -13.83 34.63
N GLN A 2 25.31 -15.15 34.85
CA GLN A 2 25.00 -16.08 33.75
C GLN A 2 23.60 -15.91 33.12
N LYS A 3 22.59 -15.52 33.92
CA LYS A 3 21.24 -15.16 33.43
C LYS A 3 21.18 -13.81 32.70
N GLU A 4 22.04 -12.85 33.06
CA GLU A 4 22.12 -11.54 32.39
C GLU A 4 22.88 -11.65 31.07
N ASN A 5 23.95 -12.45 31.01
CA ASN A 5 24.66 -12.75 29.77
C ASN A 5 23.76 -13.50 28.78
N ASN A 6 22.94 -14.45 29.23
CA ASN A 6 21.96 -15.10 28.35
C ASN A 6 20.92 -14.09 27.82
N LYS A 7 20.42 -13.18 28.66
CA LYS A 7 19.45 -12.16 28.24
C LYS A 7 20.04 -11.14 27.24
N LEU A 8 21.30 -10.75 27.43
CA LEU A 8 22.04 -9.88 26.51
C LEU A 8 22.32 -10.57 25.17
N VAL A 9 22.68 -11.85 25.18
CA VAL A 9 22.88 -12.65 23.96
C VAL A 9 21.55 -12.87 23.22
N THR A 10 20.43 -13.08 23.90
CA THR A 10 19.11 -13.19 23.25
C THR A 10 18.67 -11.84 22.66
N ILE A 11 18.93 -10.73 23.34
CA ILE A 11 18.66 -9.37 22.82
C ILE A 11 19.59 -9.04 21.66
N GLU A 12 20.87 -9.44 21.67
CA GLU A 12 21.77 -9.30 20.52
C GLU A 12 21.40 -10.24 19.36
N GLN A 13 20.85 -11.42 19.61
CA GLN A 13 20.35 -12.35 18.59
C GLN A 13 19.02 -11.87 17.99
N GLU A 14 18.09 -11.37 18.80
CA GLU A 14 16.87 -10.70 18.35
C GLU A 14 17.20 -9.41 17.60
N ASN A 15 18.17 -8.62 18.09
CA ASN A 15 18.66 -7.44 17.38
C ASN A 15 19.43 -7.80 16.10
N ASN A 16 20.13 -8.95 16.05
CA ASN A 16 20.78 -9.49 14.85
C ASN A 16 19.78 -10.08 13.85
N HIS A 17 18.61 -10.58 14.27
CA HIS A 17 17.54 -10.92 13.32
C HIS A 17 16.82 -9.67 12.80
N LEU A 18 16.81 -8.58 13.59
CA LEU A 18 16.48 -7.23 13.15
C LEU A 18 17.55 -6.59 12.23
N PHE A 19 18.69 -7.24 11.97
CA PHE A 19 19.65 -6.76 10.97
C PHE A 19 19.03 -6.87 9.57
N LYS A 20 18.73 -5.69 9.02
CA LYS A 20 18.53 -5.41 7.60
C LYS A 20 17.64 -6.42 6.84
N MET A 21 16.34 -6.43 7.19
CA MET A 21 15.27 -6.84 6.24
C MET A 21 15.50 -6.27 4.83
N ILE A 22 16.14 -5.09 4.73
CA ILE A 22 16.51 -4.49 3.45
C ILE A 22 18.03 -4.32 3.34
N THR A 23 18.61 -4.94 2.31
CA THR A 23 20.03 -4.83 1.95
C THR A 23 20.30 -3.64 1.02
N ASP A 24 21.56 -3.31 0.79
CA ASP A 24 21.93 -2.25 -0.17
C ASP A 24 21.62 -2.68 -1.62
N GLN A 25 21.65 -4.00 -1.89
CA GLN A 25 21.16 -4.57 -3.14
C GLN A 25 19.66 -4.31 -3.31
N HIS A 26 18.84 -4.56 -2.28
CA HIS A 26 17.40 -4.29 -2.35
C HIS A 26 17.11 -2.81 -2.68
N ARG A 27 17.87 -1.88 -2.08
CA ARG A 27 17.75 -0.44 -2.38
C ARG A 27 18.14 -0.12 -3.82
N THR A 28 19.20 -0.75 -4.31
CA THR A 28 19.68 -0.61 -5.69
C THR A 28 18.63 -1.11 -6.68
N GLU A 29 18.06 -2.28 -6.44
CA GLU A 29 17.00 -2.86 -7.27
C GLU A 29 15.75 -1.99 -7.25
N LEU A 30 15.29 -1.53 -6.08
CA LEU A 30 14.14 -0.63 -5.97
C LEU A 30 14.36 0.67 -6.77
N ALA A 31 15.55 1.27 -6.68
CA ALA A 31 15.88 2.48 -7.45
C ALA A 31 15.96 2.21 -8.96
N GLN A 32 16.56 1.08 -9.37
CA GLN A 32 16.81 0.77 -10.78
C GLN A 32 15.58 0.23 -11.51
N ASN A 33 14.85 -0.68 -10.87
CA ASN A 33 13.74 -1.44 -11.42
C ASN A 33 12.38 -0.83 -11.08
N GLY A 34 12.31 -0.08 -9.98
CA GLY A 34 11.08 0.50 -9.44
C GLY A 34 10.34 -0.43 -8.49
N PHE A 35 10.85 -1.65 -8.28
CA PHE A 35 10.37 -2.60 -7.29
C PHE A 35 11.51 -3.49 -6.79
N VAL A 36 11.26 -4.18 -5.67
CA VAL A 36 12.14 -5.20 -5.10
C VAL A 36 11.31 -6.28 -4.42
N VAL A 37 11.80 -7.52 -4.45
CA VAL A 37 11.25 -8.63 -3.65
C VAL A 37 12.11 -8.81 -2.42
N ILE A 38 11.48 -8.89 -1.26
CA ILE A 38 12.09 -9.09 0.05
C ILE A 38 11.54 -10.39 0.59
N GLU A 39 12.41 -11.37 0.75
CA GLU A 39 12.05 -12.70 1.24
C GLU A 39 11.94 -12.72 2.76
N ASN A 40 11.24 -13.73 3.29
CA ASN A 40 11.19 -14.04 4.72
C ASN A 40 10.76 -12.84 5.60
N VAL A 41 9.80 -12.04 5.13
CA VAL A 41 9.17 -10.99 5.95
C VAL A 41 8.12 -11.54 6.93
N LEU A 42 7.61 -12.73 6.66
CA LEU A 42 6.89 -13.60 7.59
C LEU A 42 7.45 -15.01 7.47
N THR A 43 7.32 -15.78 8.56
CA THR A 43 7.56 -17.23 8.54
C THR A 43 6.43 -17.96 7.81
N GLU A 44 6.69 -19.19 7.36
CA GLU A 44 5.66 -20.04 6.76
C GLU A 44 4.51 -20.35 7.73
N GLU A 45 4.83 -20.52 9.02
CA GLU A 45 3.84 -20.78 10.08
C GLU A 45 2.89 -19.58 10.28
N GLU A 46 3.44 -18.36 10.37
CA GLU A 46 2.61 -17.15 10.41
C GLU A 46 1.72 -17.05 9.17
N CYS A 47 2.28 -17.35 8.00
CA CYS A 47 1.52 -17.35 6.75
C CYS A 47 0.35 -18.35 6.76
N ASP A 48 0.58 -19.60 7.18
CA ASP A 48 -0.44 -20.63 7.27
C ASP A 48 -1.54 -20.26 8.28
N GLU A 49 -1.15 -19.68 9.42
CA GLU A 49 -2.09 -19.17 10.40
C GLU A 49 -2.98 -18.07 9.78
N ARG A 50 -2.40 -17.08 9.10
CA ARG A 50 -3.12 -15.99 8.39
C ARG A 50 -4.03 -16.53 7.29
N ILE A 51 -3.57 -17.49 6.50
CA ILE A 51 -4.41 -18.17 5.51
C ILE A 51 -5.60 -18.86 6.19
N GLY A 52 -5.39 -19.55 7.32
CA GLY A 52 -6.44 -20.19 8.09
C GLY A 52 -7.52 -19.22 8.58
N GLU A 53 -7.14 -18.05 9.10
CA GLU A 53 -8.08 -16.99 9.50
C GLU A 53 -8.86 -16.44 8.30
N TYR A 54 -8.22 -16.15 7.17
CA TYR A 54 -8.93 -15.71 5.97
C TYR A 54 -9.88 -16.80 5.43
N LYS A 55 -9.43 -18.06 5.38
CA LYS A 55 -10.28 -19.19 4.98
C LYS A 55 -11.47 -19.35 5.90
N THR A 56 -11.31 -19.13 7.20
CA THR A 56 -12.41 -19.13 8.19
C THR A 56 -13.41 -18.01 7.88
N TRP A 57 -12.93 -16.79 7.63
CA TRP A 57 -13.79 -15.67 7.22
C TRP A 57 -14.54 -15.95 5.90
N LEU A 58 -13.87 -16.60 4.93
CA LEU A 58 -14.45 -16.99 3.64
C LEU A 58 -15.54 -18.07 3.75
N GLN A 59 -15.61 -18.83 4.85
CA GLN A 59 -16.65 -19.87 5.02
C GLN A 59 -18.06 -19.29 5.10
N GLN A 60 -18.19 -17.99 5.30
CA GLN A 60 -19.45 -17.27 5.32
C GLN A 60 -20.07 -17.11 3.92
N PHE A 61 -19.29 -17.34 2.86
CA PHE A 61 -19.68 -17.21 1.45
C PHE A 61 -19.75 -18.61 0.82
N ARG A 62 -20.68 -19.47 1.26
CA ARG A 62 -20.70 -20.91 0.89
C ARG A 62 -21.96 -21.38 0.17
N GLY A 63 -22.94 -20.50 -0.08
CA GLY A 63 -24.03 -20.80 -1.00
C GLY A 63 -23.56 -20.83 -2.47
N PRO A 64 -24.33 -21.44 -3.39
CA PRO A 64 -24.00 -21.45 -4.81
C PRO A 64 -23.80 -20.03 -5.37
N GLY A 65 -22.64 -19.75 -5.97
CA GLY A 65 -22.28 -18.42 -6.48
C GLY A 65 -21.92 -17.39 -5.41
N GLU A 66 -21.80 -17.79 -4.15
CA GLU A 66 -21.39 -16.90 -3.07
C GLU A 66 -19.87 -16.82 -3.00
N TRP A 67 -19.33 -15.67 -3.41
CA TRP A 67 -17.92 -15.30 -3.23
C TRP A 67 -17.90 -13.81 -2.86
N PRO A 68 -16.97 -13.32 -2.03
CA PRO A 68 -16.84 -11.90 -1.80
C PRO A 68 -16.69 -11.19 -3.15
N LYS A 69 -17.48 -10.13 -3.36
CA LYS A 69 -17.34 -9.32 -4.57
C LYS A 69 -15.88 -8.88 -4.70
N SER A 70 -15.24 -9.33 -5.77
CA SER A 70 -13.83 -9.06 -6.02
C SER A 70 -13.62 -8.67 -7.47
N LEU A 71 -12.58 -7.85 -7.70
CA LEU A 71 -12.15 -7.45 -9.04
C LEU A 71 -10.64 -7.63 -9.12
N ASN A 72 -10.18 -8.45 -10.07
CA ASN A 72 -8.77 -8.80 -10.20
C ASN A 72 -8.16 -9.30 -8.87
N SER A 73 -8.88 -10.20 -8.18
CA SER A 73 -8.63 -10.73 -6.82
C SER A 73 -8.78 -9.75 -5.65
N LEU A 74 -9.01 -8.45 -5.88
CA LEU A 74 -9.13 -7.46 -4.81
C LEU A 74 -10.53 -7.48 -4.18
N ILE A 75 -10.62 -7.73 -2.87
CA ILE A 75 -11.85 -7.71 -2.08
C ILE A 75 -11.98 -6.37 -1.37
N ARG A 76 -12.51 -5.36 -2.08
CA ARG A 76 -12.61 -4.00 -1.55
C ARG A 76 -13.73 -3.81 -0.53
N GLY A 77 -14.69 -4.73 -0.42
CA GLY A 77 -15.79 -4.64 0.53
C GLY A 77 -15.48 -5.16 1.93
N TYR A 78 -16.52 -5.22 2.76
CA TYR A 78 -16.52 -5.91 4.07
C TYR A 78 -15.46 -5.40 5.05
N ASN A 79 -14.98 -4.17 4.90
CA ASN A 79 -13.87 -3.64 5.70
C ASN A 79 -12.72 -4.66 5.84
N ALA A 80 -12.44 -5.44 4.79
CA ALA A 80 -11.53 -6.59 4.87
C ALA A 80 -10.10 -6.19 5.25
N GLY A 81 -9.75 -4.93 4.97
CA GLY A 81 -8.53 -4.29 5.43
C GLY A 81 -8.41 -4.18 6.95
N ASN A 82 -9.51 -4.24 7.70
CA ASN A 82 -9.54 -4.20 9.16
C ASN A 82 -9.71 -5.57 9.82
N LEU A 83 -9.71 -6.66 9.04
CA LEU A 83 -9.61 -8.00 9.62
C LEU A 83 -8.32 -8.11 10.44
N GLU A 84 -8.41 -8.77 11.59
CA GLU A 84 -7.27 -9.01 12.46
C GLU A 84 -6.03 -9.61 11.77
N PRO A 85 -6.14 -10.65 10.89
CA PRO A 85 -4.99 -11.16 10.15
C PRO A 85 -4.28 -10.07 9.32
N THR A 86 -5.05 -9.13 8.77
CA THR A 86 -4.52 -8.02 7.98
C THR A 86 -3.68 -7.06 8.83
N TRP A 87 -4.12 -6.75 10.05
CA TRP A 87 -3.36 -5.92 10.99
C TRP A 87 -2.09 -6.61 11.50
N LYS A 88 -2.16 -7.92 11.77
CA LYS A 88 -0.98 -8.73 12.14
C LYS A 88 0.10 -8.63 11.06
N VAL A 89 -0.28 -8.80 9.79
CA VAL A 89 0.66 -8.67 8.64
C VAL A 89 1.24 -7.27 8.53
N ARG A 90 0.42 -6.20 8.65
CA ARG A 90 0.93 -4.82 8.60
C ARG A 90 1.97 -4.54 9.69
N LEU A 91 1.71 -5.00 10.91
CA LEU A 91 2.67 -4.83 12.01
C LEU A 91 3.97 -5.60 11.75
N ALA A 92 3.87 -6.85 11.27
CA ALA A 92 5.03 -7.69 10.96
C ALA A 92 5.97 -7.04 9.93
N VAL A 93 5.42 -6.35 8.92
CA VAL A 93 6.22 -5.70 7.86
C VAL A 93 6.58 -4.24 8.12
N LYS A 94 6.12 -3.63 9.23
CA LYS A 94 6.51 -2.26 9.63
C LYS A 94 8.04 -2.05 9.69
N PRO A 95 8.87 -3.02 10.15
CA PRO A 95 10.33 -2.89 10.14
C PRO A 95 10.93 -2.67 8.74
N VAL A 96 10.34 -3.25 7.69
CA VAL A 96 10.75 -3.04 6.29
C VAL A 96 10.59 -1.57 5.94
N TYR A 97 9.39 -1.01 6.10
CA TYR A 97 9.11 0.39 5.82
C TYR A 97 9.91 1.36 6.69
N ARG A 98 10.16 1.00 7.96
CA ARG A 98 11.03 1.78 8.85
C ARG A 98 12.43 1.94 8.27
N GLN A 99 12.97 0.89 7.65
CA GLN A 99 14.28 0.92 7.01
C GLN A 99 14.27 1.66 5.67
N ILE A 100 13.18 1.59 4.90
CA ILE A 100 13.02 2.36 3.66
C ILE A 100 13.02 3.85 3.96
N TRP A 101 12.15 4.27 4.88
CA TRP A 101 11.91 5.67 5.19
C TRP A 101 12.82 6.24 6.27
N LYS A 102 13.67 5.41 6.88
CA LYS A 102 14.60 5.79 7.95
C LYS A 102 13.90 6.50 9.12
N THR A 103 12.67 6.06 9.43
CA THR A 103 11.89 6.54 10.57
C THR A 103 10.98 5.43 11.11
N PRO A 104 10.85 5.27 12.44
CA PRO A 104 9.88 4.35 13.03
C PRO A 104 8.44 4.92 13.03
N ARG A 105 8.29 6.23 12.82
CA ARG A 105 7.01 6.96 12.87
C ARG A 105 6.37 6.91 11.48
N LEU A 106 5.47 5.95 11.30
CA LEU A 106 4.86 5.63 10.02
C LEU A 106 3.35 5.59 10.16
N LEU A 107 2.64 6.06 9.14
CA LEU A 107 1.23 5.80 8.94
C LEU A 107 1.07 4.73 7.85
N SER A 108 0.15 3.79 8.05
CA SER A 108 -0.18 2.72 7.10
C SER A 108 -1.42 3.05 6.29
N SER A 109 -1.47 2.55 5.06
CA SER A 109 -2.73 2.39 4.34
C SER A 109 -3.63 1.38 5.09
N ILE A 110 -4.94 1.50 4.90
CA ILE A 110 -5.94 0.58 5.45
C ILE A 110 -6.73 0.03 4.29
N GLU A 111 -6.03 -0.71 3.44
CA GLU A 111 -6.55 -1.16 2.15
C GLU A 111 -7.07 -2.58 2.16
N THR A 112 -7.71 -2.92 1.05
CA THR A 112 -8.18 -4.24 0.66
C THR A 112 -7.12 -5.34 0.78
N VAL A 113 -7.60 -6.57 0.91
CA VAL A 113 -6.82 -7.80 0.67
C VAL A 113 -7.02 -8.28 -0.76
N ALA A 114 -6.06 -9.05 -1.28
CA ALA A 114 -6.18 -9.72 -2.57
C ALA A 114 -6.26 -11.23 -2.36
N ILE A 115 -7.43 -11.82 -2.61
CA ILE A 115 -7.68 -13.26 -2.51
C ILE A 115 -8.25 -13.75 -3.83
N GLY A 116 -7.62 -14.78 -4.40
CA GLY A 116 -7.97 -15.33 -5.71
C GLY A 116 -8.05 -16.84 -5.65
N ARG A 117 -9.15 -17.39 -6.15
CA ARG A 117 -9.34 -18.84 -6.29
C ARG A 117 -8.45 -19.38 -7.42
N PRO A 118 -8.09 -20.67 -7.40
CA PRO A 118 -7.48 -21.36 -8.53
C PRO A 118 -8.46 -21.38 -9.72
N PRO A 119 -8.08 -20.88 -10.91
CA PRO A 119 -8.95 -20.90 -12.09
C PRO A 119 -9.29 -22.32 -12.56
N GLU A 120 -8.50 -23.33 -12.15
CA GLU A 120 -8.77 -24.74 -12.44
C GLU A 120 -10.13 -25.23 -11.91
N GLU A 121 -10.67 -24.56 -10.87
CA GLU A 121 -11.97 -24.89 -10.26
C GLU A 121 -13.17 -24.37 -11.08
N GLY A 122 -12.94 -23.64 -12.19
CA GLY A 122 -14.00 -23.16 -13.09
C GLY A 122 -14.72 -21.89 -12.64
N GLU A 123 -14.36 -21.36 -11.47
CA GLU A 123 -14.98 -20.21 -10.80
C GLU A 123 -14.19 -18.90 -10.95
N GLU A 124 -13.01 -18.97 -11.58
CA GLU A 124 -12.12 -17.85 -11.91
C GLU A 124 -11.54 -18.03 -13.31
N GLU A 125 -11.19 -16.92 -13.96
CA GLU A 125 -10.57 -16.94 -15.29
C GLU A 125 -9.05 -17.07 -15.21
N PHE A 126 -8.47 -17.82 -16.15
CA PHE A 126 -7.05 -17.75 -16.46
C PHE A 126 -6.70 -16.41 -17.15
N ALA A 127 -5.41 -16.07 -17.17
CA ALA A 127 -4.91 -14.96 -17.98
C ALA A 127 -5.22 -15.16 -19.46
N VAL A 128 -5.59 -14.07 -20.11
CA VAL A 128 -5.74 -13.97 -21.56
C VAL A 128 -4.62 -13.08 -22.07
N GLU A 129 -3.90 -13.55 -23.09
CA GLU A 129 -2.80 -12.79 -23.69
C GLU A 129 -3.28 -11.41 -24.16
N GLY A 130 -2.47 -10.37 -23.88
CA GLY A 130 -2.82 -8.98 -24.18
C GLY A 130 -3.90 -8.35 -23.29
N LYS A 131 -4.64 -9.14 -22.48
CA LYS A 131 -5.65 -8.62 -21.55
C LYS A 131 -5.02 -8.39 -20.17
N HIS A 132 -4.81 -7.13 -19.84
CA HIS A 132 -4.35 -6.70 -18.51
C HIS A 132 -5.00 -5.37 -18.12
N TRP A 133 -4.88 -5.03 -16.83
CA TRP A 133 -5.35 -3.76 -16.28
C TRP A 133 -4.17 -2.96 -15.71
N LEU A 134 -3.06 -2.90 -16.46
CA LEU A 134 -1.91 -2.09 -16.12
C LEU A 134 -2.35 -0.65 -15.87
N HIS A 135 -1.95 -0.10 -14.74
CA HIS A 135 -2.29 1.24 -14.31
C HIS A 135 -1.13 1.85 -13.53
N CYS A 136 -1.21 3.15 -13.31
CA CYS A 136 -0.42 3.85 -12.31
C CYS A 136 -1.37 4.53 -11.33
N ASP A 137 -1.12 4.34 -10.04
CA ASP A 137 -1.90 4.98 -8.98
C ASP A 137 -1.45 6.40 -8.68
N GLN A 138 -0.19 6.75 -8.98
CA GLN A 138 0.30 8.09 -8.73
C GLN A 138 -0.21 9.07 -9.79
N GLY A 139 -1.18 9.90 -9.41
CA GLY A 139 -1.73 10.95 -10.25
C GLY A 139 -0.70 11.98 -10.73
N ALA A 140 -0.95 12.60 -11.88
CA ALA A 140 0.00 13.52 -12.54
C ALA A 140 0.40 14.76 -11.70
N GLU A 141 -0.40 15.14 -10.71
CA GLU A 141 -0.11 16.25 -9.77
C GLU A 141 1.01 15.92 -8.77
N LYS A 142 1.28 14.63 -8.53
CA LYS A 142 2.31 14.15 -7.60
C LYS A 142 3.65 14.05 -8.35
N PHE A 143 4.60 14.95 -8.06
CA PHE A 143 5.93 14.97 -8.69
C PHE A 143 6.97 14.14 -7.93
N GLY A 144 7.68 13.26 -8.63
CA GLY A 144 8.63 12.35 -7.98
C GLY A 144 7.96 11.37 -7.02
N LEU A 145 8.75 10.72 -6.16
CA LEU A 145 8.25 9.67 -5.25
C LEU A 145 7.26 10.22 -4.21
N HIS A 146 6.09 9.59 -4.08
CA HIS A 146 5.12 9.90 -3.02
C HIS A 146 4.86 8.75 -2.06
N ALA A 147 5.09 7.51 -2.48
CA ALA A 147 4.96 6.35 -1.62
C ALA A 147 5.75 5.16 -2.15
N TYR A 148 6.06 4.25 -1.25
CA TYR A 148 6.36 2.87 -1.61
C TYR A 148 5.16 2.03 -1.22
N GLN A 149 4.53 1.43 -2.21
CA GLN A 149 3.45 0.47 -2.02
C GLN A 149 4.03 -0.94 -1.87
N GLY A 150 3.20 -1.88 -1.44
CA GLY A 150 3.66 -3.23 -1.17
C GLY A 150 2.56 -4.28 -1.12
N GLY A 151 2.97 -5.52 -1.35
CA GLY A 151 2.11 -6.69 -1.32
C GLY A 151 2.84 -7.82 -0.61
N VAL A 152 2.26 -8.30 0.48
CA VAL A 152 2.81 -9.37 1.31
C VAL A 152 2.14 -10.69 0.95
N TYR A 153 2.92 -11.67 0.54
CA TYR A 153 2.46 -12.94 -0.03
C TYR A 153 2.42 -14.02 1.05
N LEU A 154 1.22 -14.39 1.46
CA LEU A 154 1.00 -15.45 2.46
C LEU A 154 1.04 -16.85 1.82
N GLU A 155 0.86 -16.92 0.51
CA GLU A 155 1.09 -18.11 -0.30
C GLU A 155 2.13 -17.76 -1.37
N ALA A 156 2.95 -18.73 -1.78
CA ALA A 156 3.93 -18.53 -2.84
C ALA A 156 3.23 -18.13 -4.16
N ALA A 157 3.94 -17.37 -4.99
CA ALA A 157 3.51 -17.09 -6.35
C ALA A 157 4.71 -17.26 -7.29
N GLU A 158 4.67 -18.28 -8.14
CA GLU A 158 5.59 -18.39 -9.27
C GLU A 158 5.13 -17.50 -10.43
N GLU A 159 5.97 -17.30 -11.43
CA GLU A 159 5.68 -16.41 -12.56
C GLU A 159 4.35 -16.73 -13.28
N ASP A 160 3.89 -17.99 -13.26
CA ASP A 160 2.64 -18.45 -13.88
C ASP A 160 1.43 -18.49 -12.94
N ASP A 161 1.59 -18.12 -11.66
CA ASP A 161 0.53 -18.03 -10.65
C ASP A 161 -0.15 -16.65 -10.65
N TRP A 162 -0.94 -16.37 -9.62
CA TRP A 162 -1.44 -15.04 -9.31
C TRP A 162 -0.30 -14.11 -8.88
N THR A 163 0.28 -13.35 -9.80
CA THR A 163 1.48 -12.53 -9.56
C THR A 163 1.22 -11.03 -9.54
N PHE A 164 2.22 -10.29 -9.08
CA PHE A 164 2.33 -8.85 -9.32
C PHE A 164 2.89 -8.66 -10.73
N TYR A 165 2.16 -7.97 -11.59
CA TYR A 165 2.52 -7.72 -12.99
C TYR A 165 3.03 -6.30 -13.12
N VAL A 166 4.24 -6.11 -13.64
CA VAL A 166 4.95 -4.84 -13.56
C VAL A 166 5.58 -4.45 -14.88
N LEU A 167 5.58 -3.16 -15.17
CA LEU A 167 6.39 -2.59 -16.23
C LEU A 167 7.68 -2.02 -15.62
N LYS A 168 8.67 -2.90 -15.43
CA LYS A 168 9.98 -2.60 -14.83
C LYS A 168 10.59 -1.34 -15.47
N LYS A 169 11.18 -0.47 -14.65
CA LYS A 169 11.76 0.86 -14.99
C LYS A 169 10.76 1.97 -15.33
N SER A 170 9.45 1.70 -15.44
CA SER A 170 8.47 2.73 -15.83
C SER A 170 8.41 3.93 -14.87
N HIS A 171 8.74 3.74 -13.59
CA HIS A 171 8.79 4.79 -12.57
C HIS A 171 9.75 5.94 -12.92
N LYS A 172 10.78 5.67 -13.75
CA LYS A 172 11.75 6.67 -14.22
C LYS A 172 11.19 7.62 -15.26
N PHE A 173 10.12 7.22 -15.94
CA PHE A 173 9.58 7.92 -17.11
C PHE A 173 8.19 8.49 -16.89
N LEU A 174 7.57 8.32 -15.71
CA LEU A 174 6.21 8.76 -15.46
C LEU A 174 6.04 10.29 -15.62
N ASP A 175 6.99 11.07 -15.12
CA ASP A 175 6.95 12.54 -15.26
C ASP A 175 7.10 12.99 -16.71
N GLU A 176 7.99 12.33 -17.48
CA GLU A 176 8.14 12.57 -18.93
C GLU A 176 6.86 12.19 -19.69
N PHE A 177 6.27 11.05 -19.34
CA PHE A 177 5.03 10.55 -19.94
C PHE A 177 3.88 11.56 -19.76
N TYR A 178 3.65 12.05 -18.54
CA TYR A 178 2.65 13.08 -18.29
C TYR A 178 2.97 14.43 -18.94
N ALA A 179 4.25 14.78 -19.10
CA ALA A 179 4.64 15.98 -19.84
C ALA A 179 4.37 15.84 -21.35
N SER A 180 4.44 14.62 -21.90
CA SER A 180 4.26 14.34 -23.31
C SER A 180 2.79 14.36 -23.78
N ASP A 181 1.83 14.12 -22.88
CA ASP A 181 0.40 14.08 -23.20
C ASP A 181 -0.42 14.76 -22.12
N LYS A 182 -0.85 15.98 -22.42
CA LYS A 182 -1.64 16.80 -21.50
C LYS A 182 -2.98 16.14 -21.17
N LYS A 183 -3.66 15.51 -22.13
CA LYS A 183 -4.97 14.90 -21.90
C LYS A 183 -4.85 13.75 -20.90
N VAL A 184 -3.81 12.93 -21.05
CA VAL A 184 -3.47 11.85 -20.11
C VAL A 184 -3.15 12.40 -18.72
N ALA A 185 -2.35 13.47 -18.64
CA ALA A 185 -2.06 14.11 -17.36
C ALA A 185 -3.31 14.65 -16.65
N GLU A 186 -4.21 15.31 -17.39
CA GLU A 186 -5.46 15.85 -16.86
C GLU A 186 -6.43 14.75 -16.39
N GLU A 187 -6.54 13.64 -17.12
CA GLU A 187 -7.32 12.47 -16.71
C GLU A 187 -6.75 11.81 -15.45
N SER A 188 -5.42 11.60 -15.43
CA SER A 188 -4.70 11.07 -14.29
C SER A 188 -4.88 11.93 -13.03
N ALA A 189 -4.77 13.26 -13.16
CA ALA A 189 -4.97 14.21 -12.06
C ALA A 189 -6.38 14.11 -11.46
N ARG A 190 -7.42 14.01 -12.31
CA ARG A 190 -8.82 13.93 -11.88
C ARG A 190 -9.10 12.69 -11.04
N HIS A 191 -8.54 11.56 -11.42
CA HIS A 191 -8.86 10.27 -10.80
C HIS A 191 -7.83 9.81 -9.77
N ASN A 192 -6.64 10.43 -9.73
CA ASN A 192 -5.48 9.94 -8.98
C ASN A 192 -5.22 8.45 -9.27
N PHE A 193 -5.36 8.11 -10.55
CA PHE A 193 -5.30 6.77 -11.12
C PHE A 193 -5.32 6.91 -12.66
N PHE A 194 -4.56 6.09 -13.37
CA PHE A 194 -4.56 6.09 -14.84
C PHE A 194 -4.32 4.71 -15.43
N ASN A 195 -5.19 4.27 -16.36
CA ASN A 195 -5.04 3.02 -17.08
C ASN A 195 -4.06 3.15 -18.25
N ILE A 196 -3.21 2.14 -18.42
CA ILE A 196 -2.22 2.07 -19.50
C ILE A 196 -2.83 1.36 -20.70
N SER A 197 -3.01 2.11 -21.79
CA SER A 197 -3.44 1.59 -23.08
C SER A 197 -2.30 0.81 -23.76
N ALA A 198 -2.62 0.07 -24.83
CA ALA A 198 -1.60 -0.60 -25.65
C ALA A 198 -0.57 0.41 -26.21
N ASN A 199 -1.01 1.58 -26.68
CA ASN A 199 -0.10 2.61 -27.19
C ASN A 199 0.80 3.18 -26.08
N HIS A 200 0.26 3.38 -24.88
CA HIS A 200 1.08 3.82 -23.73
C HIS A 200 2.12 2.75 -23.38
N LEU A 201 1.72 1.47 -23.36
CA LEU A 201 2.63 0.36 -23.10
C LEU A 201 3.78 0.30 -24.11
N GLU A 202 3.49 0.47 -25.41
CA GLU A 202 4.54 0.51 -26.44
C GLU A 202 5.46 1.74 -26.28
N TRP A 203 4.93 2.89 -25.85
CA TRP A 203 5.77 4.06 -25.52
C TRP A 203 6.78 3.73 -24.41
N PHE A 204 6.34 3.12 -23.31
CA PHE A 204 7.23 2.72 -22.22
C PHE A 204 8.23 1.63 -22.64
N LYS A 205 7.81 0.66 -23.46
CA LYS A 205 8.72 -0.36 -24.03
C LYS A 205 9.79 0.28 -24.91
N SER A 206 9.44 1.30 -25.70
CA SER A 206 10.42 2.04 -26.52
C SER A 206 11.49 2.76 -25.67
N LYS A 207 11.20 3.01 -24.39
CA LYS A 207 12.14 3.55 -23.38
C LYS A 207 12.96 2.47 -22.66
N GLY A 208 12.84 1.21 -23.08
CA GLY A 208 13.52 0.06 -22.46
C GLY A 208 12.85 -0.44 -21.18
N CYS A 209 11.55 -0.16 -20.98
CA CYS A 209 10.78 -0.76 -19.90
C CYS A 209 10.36 -2.18 -20.29
N GLU A 210 10.38 -3.09 -19.31
CA GLU A 210 10.16 -4.53 -19.54
C GLU A 210 8.95 -4.99 -18.74
N LEU A 211 8.05 -5.72 -19.38
CA LEU A 211 6.82 -6.21 -18.75
C LEU A 211 7.07 -7.59 -18.15
N LEU A 212 6.87 -7.73 -16.84
CA LEU A 212 7.28 -8.91 -16.07
C LEU A 212 6.19 -9.37 -15.10
N ARG A 213 6.09 -10.68 -14.91
CA ARG A 213 5.33 -11.30 -13.82
C ARG A 213 6.31 -11.59 -12.70
N VAL A 214 6.09 -11.03 -11.52
CA VAL A 214 7.03 -11.10 -10.39
C VAL A 214 6.68 -12.30 -9.54
N ALA A 215 7.60 -13.26 -9.46
CA ALA A 215 7.54 -14.35 -8.50
C ALA A 215 7.88 -13.85 -7.09
N VAL A 216 7.17 -14.34 -6.08
CA VAL A 216 7.37 -13.99 -4.68
C VAL A 216 7.22 -15.27 -3.85
N PRO A 217 8.24 -15.65 -3.05
CA PRO A 217 8.13 -16.83 -2.19
C PRO A 217 7.08 -16.61 -1.10
N LYS A 218 6.60 -17.70 -0.51
CA LYS A 218 5.72 -17.65 0.67
C LYS A 218 6.40 -16.88 1.80
N GLY A 219 5.66 -15.99 2.45
CA GLY A 219 6.21 -15.09 3.47
C GLY A 219 7.10 -13.98 2.91
N GLY A 220 7.20 -13.85 1.58
CA GLY A 220 7.87 -12.75 0.91
C GLY A 220 6.97 -11.53 0.72
N MET A 221 7.58 -10.42 0.34
CA MET A 221 6.90 -9.17 0.03
C MET A 221 7.53 -8.54 -1.19
N VAL A 222 6.69 -8.00 -2.08
CA VAL A 222 7.13 -7.04 -3.09
C VAL A 222 6.88 -5.63 -2.60
N VAL A 223 7.86 -4.74 -2.75
CA VAL A 223 7.75 -3.30 -2.49
C VAL A 223 8.02 -2.56 -3.80
N TRP A 224 7.19 -1.59 -4.15
CA TRP A 224 7.34 -0.81 -5.39
C TRP A 224 7.13 0.69 -5.21
N ASP A 225 7.81 1.46 -6.05
CA ASP A 225 7.66 2.89 -6.20
C ASP A 225 6.24 3.21 -6.70
N SER A 226 5.54 4.17 -6.08
CA SER A 226 4.17 4.54 -6.45
C SER A 226 4.01 4.99 -7.91
N ARG A 227 5.11 5.35 -8.59
CA ARG A 227 5.15 5.69 -10.01
C ARG A 227 5.24 4.49 -10.95
N LEU A 228 5.51 3.29 -10.42
CA LEU A 228 5.65 2.08 -11.21
C LEU A 228 4.29 1.67 -11.80
N ILE A 229 4.24 1.45 -13.11
CA ILE A 229 3.07 0.88 -13.78
C ILE A 229 2.95 -0.60 -13.41
N HIS A 230 1.78 -1.01 -12.94
CA HIS A 230 1.58 -2.35 -12.42
C HIS A 230 0.12 -2.82 -12.52
N ALA A 231 -0.11 -4.09 -12.20
CA ALA A 231 -1.42 -4.75 -12.10
C ALA A 231 -1.31 -6.05 -11.30
N ASN A 232 -2.45 -6.64 -10.93
CA ASN A 232 -2.51 -8.06 -10.58
C ASN A 232 -2.63 -8.89 -11.87
N ALA A 233 -1.89 -9.98 -11.95
CA ALA A 233 -1.93 -10.93 -13.05
C ALA A 233 -2.70 -12.20 -12.65
N ARG A 234 -3.67 -12.61 -13.48
CA ARG A 234 -4.36 -13.91 -13.35
C ARG A 234 -3.39 -15.06 -13.66
N PRO A 235 -3.57 -16.28 -13.10
CA PRO A 235 -2.72 -17.42 -13.39
C PRO A 235 -2.74 -17.79 -14.87
N VAL A 236 -1.63 -18.32 -15.39
CA VAL A 236 -1.51 -18.75 -16.78
C VAL A 236 -2.07 -20.16 -16.93
N LYS A 237 -2.81 -20.42 -18.01
CA LYS A 237 -3.34 -21.77 -18.29
C LYS A 237 -2.18 -22.76 -18.47
N GLY A 238 -2.24 -23.89 -17.76
CA GLY A 238 -1.17 -24.89 -17.77
C GLY A 238 0.01 -24.57 -16.85
N ARG A 239 -0.18 -23.67 -15.87
CA ARG A 239 0.82 -23.36 -14.84
C ARG A 239 1.36 -24.61 -14.13
N LYS A 240 2.58 -24.49 -13.61
CA LYS A 240 3.30 -25.57 -12.90
C LYS A 240 2.61 -26.00 -11.61
N ASN A 241 1.91 -25.09 -10.93
CA ASN A 241 1.31 -25.31 -9.61
C ASN A 241 -0.22 -25.14 -9.63
N PRO A 242 -0.97 -26.07 -10.26
CA PRO A 242 -2.43 -26.00 -10.28
C PRO A 242 -3.00 -26.09 -8.85
N GLY A 243 -4.13 -25.42 -8.61
CA GLY A 243 -4.76 -25.40 -7.29
C GLY A 243 -4.16 -24.42 -6.29
N ARG A 244 -3.07 -23.71 -6.61
CA ARG A 244 -2.50 -22.68 -5.73
C ARG A 244 -3.39 -21.43 -5.69
N TRP A 245 -3.73 -21.00 -4.48
CA TRP A 245 -4.54 -19.81 -4.19
C TRP A 245 -3.67 -18.55 -4.16
N ARG A 246 -4.32 -17.38 -4.31
CA ARG A 246 -3.70 -16.10 -3.95
C ARG A 246 -4.15 -15.69 -2.55
N PHE A 247 -3.21 -15.39 -1.68
CA PHE A 247 -3.43 -14.66 -0.43
C PHE A 247 -2.38 -13.56 -0.32
N THR A 248 -2.75 -12.32 -0.62
CA THR A 248 -1.84 -11.18 -0.56
C THR A 248 -2.46 -10.05 0.23
N VAL A 249 -1.71 -9.48 1.18
CA VAL A 249 -2.12 -8.27 1.91
C VAL A 249 -1.45 -7.07 1.28
N LEU A 250 -2.23 -6.09 0.84
CA LEU A 250 -1.70 -4.83 0.36
C LEU A 250 -1.36 -3.92 1.54
N VAL A 251 -0.15 -3.37 1.52
CA VAL A 251 0.37 -2.50 2.57
C VAL A 251 1.16 -1.39 1.91
N CYS A 252 0.84 -0.15 2.24
CA CYS A 252 1.69 1.00 1.98
C CYS A 252 1.95 1.71 3.32
N MET A 253 3.17 2.18 3.56
CA MET A 253 3.44 3.04 4.71
C MET A 253 4.26 4.24 4.29
N THR A 254 4.03 5.38 4.94
CA THR A 254 4.77 6.62 4.70
C THR A 254 5.08 7.32 6.04
N PRO A 255 6.10 8.20 6.09
CA PRO A 255 6.41 8.98 7.28
C PRO A 255 5.19 9.73 7.83
N ALA A 256 4.91 9.56 9.12
CA ALA A 256 3.76 10.20 9.75
C ALA A 256 3.83 11.75 9.72
N CYS A 257 5.04 12.32 9.66
CA CYS A 257 5.24 13.76 9.55
C CYS A 257 4.80 14.37 8.21
N TRP A 258 4.42 13.55 7.22
CA TRP A 258 3.85 14.03 5.98
C TRP A 258 2.35 14.35 6.09
N ALA A 259 1.68 13.84 7.13
CA ALA A 259 0.27 14.08 7.35
C ALA A 259 0.01 15.48 7.91
N ASN A 260 -0.96 16.17 7.33
CA ASN A 260 -1.50 17.39 7.90
C ASN A 260 -2.65 17.05 8.88
N LYS A 261 -3.13 18.07 9.60
CA LYS A 261 -4.22 17.93 10.57
C LYS A 261 -5.49 17.34 9.96
N SER A 262 -5.89 17.75 8.75
CA SER A 262 -7.10 17.25 8.09
C SER A 262 -6.98 15.77 7.73
N ASP A 263 -5.80 15.33 7.27
CA ASP A 263 -5.52 13.92 7.01
C ASP A 263 -5.61 13.09 8.30
N LEU A 264 -5.06 13.58 9.42
CA LEU A 264 -5.15 12.92 10.73
C LEU A 264 -6.59 12.82 11.26
N GLU A 265 -7.38 13.90 11.16
CA GLU A 265 -8.80 13.93 11.55
C GLU A 265 -9.62 12.88 10.77
N LYS A 266 -9.40 12.77 9.45
CA LYS A 266 -10.03 11.73 8.62
C LYS A 266 -9.64 10.33 9.10
N ARG A 267 -8.37 10.11 9.42
CA ARG A 267 -7.88 8.80 9.91
C ARG A 267 -8.49 8.44 11.26
N GLN A 268 -8.64 9.39 12.17
CA GLN A 268 -9.32 9.19 13.44
C GLN A 268 -10.79 8.81 13.24
N ALA A 269 -11.49 9.45 12.29
CA ALA A 269 -12.86 9.11 11.94
C ALA A 269 -12.96 7.69 11.35
N VAL A 270 -12.07 7.34 10.42
CA VAL A 270 -11.98 6.01 9.79
C VAL A 270 -11.73 4.91 10.82
N TYR A 271 -10.84 5.16 11.79
CA TYR A 271 -10.57 4.22 12.86
C TYR A 271 -11.82 3.92 13.69
N LYS A 272 -12.58 4.97 14.06
CA LYS A 272 -13.80 4.85 14.88
C LYS A 272 -14.92 4.09 14.16
N SER A 273 -15.01 4.22 12.84
CA SER A 273 -16.04 3.54 12.02
C SER A 273 -15.60 2.19 11.44
N ALA A 274 -14.35 1.77 11.70
CA ALA A 274 -13.70 0.63 11.03
C ALA A 274 -13.75 0.71 9.49
N ALA A 275 -13.86 1.92 8.94
CA ALA A 275 -13.78 2.13 7.50
C ALA A 275 -12.35 1.88 6.99
N MET A 276 -12.21 1.91 5.67
CA MET A 276 -10.94 1.75 4.98
C MET A 276 -10.53 3.06 4.30
N ILE A 277 -9.25 3.16 3.95
CA ILE A 277 -8.69 4.26 3.16
C ILE A 277 -7.87 3.69 2.01
N SER A 278 -7.63 4.51 0.98
CA SER A 278 -6.73 4.17 -0.13
C SER A 278 -5.28 3.90 0.30
N HIS A 279 -4.42 3.55 -0.66
CA HIS A 279 -2.98 3.33 -0.46
C HIS A 279 -2.23 4.55 0.06
N TRP A 280 -2.77 5.76 -0.05
CA TRP A 280 -2.10 6.95 0.44
C TRP A 280 -2.24 7.10 1.96
N PRO A 281 -1.16 6.88 2.75
CA PRO A 281 -1.30 6.82 4.20
C PRO A 281 -1.30 8.21 4.84
N SER A 282 -0.46 9.12 4.35
CA SER A 282 -0.21 10.39 5.04
C SER A 282 -0.76 11.60 4.31
N GLN A 283 -0.95 11.57 2.99
CA GLN A 283 -1.38 12.73 2.21
C GLN A 283 -2.49 12.33 1.25
N ASP A 284 -3.41 13.25 0.95
CA ASP A 284 -4.55 12.96 0.06
C ASP A 284 -5.35 11.75 0.59
N VAL A 285 -5.57 11.71 1.90
CA VAL A 285 -6.28 10.61 2.56
C VAL A 285 -7.74 10.64 2.09
N ARG A 286 -8.12 9.57 1.37
CA ARG A 286 -9.46 9.33 0.86
C ARG A 286 -10.02 8.09 1.53
N VAL A 287 -11.21 8.24 2.11
CA VAL A 287 -12.01 7.11 2.61
C VAL A 287 -12.40 6.26 1.41
N ASP A 288 -12.17 4.96 1.48
CA ASP A 288 -12.59 4.04 0.44
C ASP A 288 -14.10 3.78 0.55
N ILE A 289 -14.89 4.72 0.00
CA ILE A 289 -16.35 4.64 0.00
C ILE A 289 -16.85 3.44 -0.81
N GLN A 290 -16.08 2.96 -1.80
CA GLN A 290 -16.43 1.75 -2.56
C GLN A 290 -16.37 0.51 -1.68
N GLY A 291 -15.51 0.50 -0.66
CA GLY A 291 -15.42 -0.56 0.34
C GLY A 291 -16.33 -0.43 1.56
N SER A 292 -16.76 0.79 1.87
CA SER A 292 -17.63 1.13 3.00
C SER A 292 -19.11 1.27 2.62
N SER A 293 -19.53 0.66 1.51
CA SER A 293 -20.95 0.64 1.12
C SER A 293 -21.80 0.08 2.26
N ALA A 294 -22.95 0.72 2.52
CA ALA A 294 -23.91 0.24 3.50
C ALA A 294 -24.21 -1.25 3.25
N PRO A 295 -24.40 -2.07 4.30
CA PRO A 295 -24.66 -3.49 4.13
C PRO A 295 -25.79 -3.70 3.13
N SER A 296 -25.52 -4.41 2.03
CA SER A 296 -26.58 -4.84 1.13
C SER A 296 -27.30 -6.03 1.74
N GLU A 297 -28.44 -6.42 1.18
CA GLU A 297 -29.15 -7.64 1.59
C GLU A 297 -28.24 -8.88 1.58
N GLN A 298 -27.29 -8.92 0.64
CA GLN A 298 -26.29 -9.99 0.50
C GLN A 298 -25.24 -9.97 1.61
N THR A 299 -24.99 -8.82 2.24
CA THR A 299 -24.00 -8.70 3.33
C THR A 299 -24.61 -8.72 4.73
N LYS A 300 -25.96 -8.73 4.86
CA LYS A 300 -26.66 -8.74 6.17
C LYS A 300 -26.25 -9.91 7.08
N ASN A 301 -25.83 -11.04 6.50
CA ASN A 301 -25.44 -12.25 7.22
C ASN A 301 -23.93 -12.47 7.29
N ILE A 302 -23.12 -11.58 6.69
CA ILE A 302 -21.67 -11.70 6.69
C ILE A 302 -21.13 -10.91 7.88
N VAL A 303 -20.36 -11.57 8.74
CA VAL A 303 -19.62 -10.92 9.83
C VAL A 303 -18.36 -10.29 9.24
N PHE A 304 -18.24 -8.98 9.46
CA PHE A 304 -17.08 -8.19 9.10
C PHE A 304 -16.80 -7.08 10.13
N PRO A 305 -15.61 -6.45 10.14
CA PRO A 305 -15.28 -5.44 11.13
C PRO A 305 -16.18 -4.19 11.02
N GLU A 306 -17.10 -4.02 11.97
CA GLU A 306 -17.84 -2.76 12.19
C GLU A 306 -17.15 -1.86 13.24
N LYS A 307 -16.21 -2.45 13.98
CA LYS A 307 -15.31 -1.78 14.93
C LYS A 307 -13.97 -2.49 14.91
N MET A 308 -12.93 -1.82 15.39
CA MET A 308 -11.61 -2.41 15.52
C MET A 308 -11.61 -3.58 16.51
N SER A 309 -10.92 -4.67 16.17
CA SER A 309 -10.76 -5.82 17.07
C SER A 309 -9.93 -5.46 18.31
N GLY A 310 -9.91 -6.34 19.32
CA GLY A 310 -9.06 -6.15 20.50
C GLY A 310 -7.58 -5.99 20.13
N PHE A 311 -7.10 -6.73 19.13
CA PHE A 311 -5.75 -6.59 18.59
C PHE A 311 -5.53 -5.22 17.90
N ALA A 312 -6.50 -4.77 17.10
CA ALA A 312 -6.44 -3.46 16.44
C ALA A 312 -6.66 -2.26 17.39
N ALA A 313 -6.98 -2.53 18.65
CA ALA A 313 -7.07 -1.53 19.72
C ALA A 313 -5.75 -1.30 20.47
N THR A 314 -4.69 -2.03 20.13
CA THR A 314 -3.36 -1.83 20.72
C THR A 314 -2.73 -0.50 20.30
N ASP A 315 -1.87 0.05 21.15
CA ASP A 315 -1.20 1.34 20.90
C ASP A 315 -0.41 1.35 19.59
N GLY A 316 0.31 0.28 19.29
CA GLY A 316 1.08 0.17 18.05
C GLY A 316 0.21 0.23 16.79
N VAL A 317 -1.00 -0.35 16.82
CA VAL A 317 -1.96 -0.24 15.72
C VAL A 317 -2.59 1.15 15.69
N GLN A 318 -2.95 1.71 16.84
CA GLN A 318 -3.54 3.05 16.93
C GLN A 318 -2.62 4.14 16.40
N GLU A 319 -1.31 4.04 16.65
CA GLU A 319 -0.33 4.94 16.05
C GLU A 319 -0.20 4.69 14.54
N LEU A 320 -0.05 3.43 14.12
CA LEU A 320 0.16 3.08 12.72
C LEU A 320 -1.06 3.43 11.84
N CYS A 321 -2.26 3.36 12.40
CA CYS A 321 -3.50 3.75 11.72
C CYS A 321 -3.77 5.27 11.82
N GLY A 322 -2.99 6.03 12.59
CA GLY A 322 -3.15 7.47 12.78
C GLY A 322 -4.34 7.87 13.66
N TYR A 323 -4.84 6.96 14.50
CA TYR A 323 -5.81 7.30 15.55
C TYR A 323 -5.12 8.02 16.71
N LYS A 324 -3.98 7.49 17.15
CA LYS A 324 -3.05 8.17 18.06
C LYS A 324 -2.00 8.89 17.24
N GLU A 325 -1.78 10.16 17.55
CA GLU A 325 -0.75 10.94 16.89
C GLU A 325 0.64 10.60 17.46
N TYR A 326 1.64 10.66 16.59
CA TYR A 326 3.03 10.54 17.01
C TYR A 326 3.49 11.83 17.69
N ASP A 327 4.18 11.69 18.82
CA ASP A 327 4.88 12.83 19.43
C ASP A 327 6.18 13.15 18.67
N PHE A 328 6.26 14.40 18.19
CA PHE A 328 7.41 14.97 17.48
C PHE A 328 8.19 16.01 18.31
N SER A 329 7.74 16.34 19.53
CA SER A 329 8.31 17.42 20.36
C SER A 329 9.81 17.26 20.68
N ASN A 330 10.28 16.01 20.80
CA ASN A 330 11.65 15.68 21.19
C ASN A 330 12.48 15.05 20.05
N VAL A 331 12.13 15.32 18.79
CA VAL A 331 12.72 14.66 17.63
C VAL A 331 13.52 15.66 16.80
N LYS A 332 14.82 15.39 16.61
CA LYS A 332 15.60 16.13 15.61
C LYS A 332 15.03 15.83 14.22
N SER A 333 14.80 16.87 13.42
CA SER A 333 14.42 16.72 12.02
C SER A 333 15.40 15.75 11.33
N ASN A 334 14.89 14.73 10.66
CA ASN A 334 15.72 13.86 9.82
C ASN A 334 15.81 14.51 8.42
N PRO A 335 16.94 15.15 8.06
CA PRO A 335 17.07 15.85 6.78
C PRO A 335 17.01 14.90 5.58
N GLU A 336 17.15 13.58 5.79
CA GLU A 336 17.07 12.59 4.72
C GLU A 336 15.63 12.24 4.32
N ILE A 337 14.62 12.67 5.09
CA ILE A 337 13.21 12.48 4.74
C ILE A 337 12.77 13.67 3.89
N SER A 338 12.83 13.52 2.56
CA SER A 338 12.28 14.53 1.66
C SER A 338 10.76 14.55 1.74
N TYR A 339 10.17 15.74 1.87
CA TYR A 339 8.72 15.90 1.75
C TYR A 339 8.27 15.68 0.30
N PRO A 340 7.11 15.04 0.07
CA PRO A 340 6.56 14.87 -1.27
C PRO A 340 6.25 16.21 -1.92
N LYS A 341 6.45 16.29 -3.24
CA LYS A 341 6.33 17.54 -4.02
C LYS A 341 5.12 17.49 -4.94
N TRP A 342 4.32 18.54 -4.92
CA TRP A 342 3.13 18.65 -5.75
C TRP A 342 3.37 19.63 -6.90
N LYS A 343 2.93 19.30 -8.11
CA LYS A 343 2.92 20.24 -9.24
C LYS A 343 1.85 21.30 -8.97
N GLN A 344 2.12 22.55 -9.35
CA GLN A 344 1.09 23.59 -9.31
C GLN A 344 -0.11 23.14 -10.15
N VAL A 345 -1.32 23.29 -9.59
CA VAL A 345 -2.56 22.70 -10.08
C VAL A 345 -2.73 22.93 -11.58
N LEU A 346 -2.91 21.85 -12.35
CA LEU A 346 -3.06 21.91 -13.82
C LEU A 346 -4.45 22.38 -14.28
N HIS A 347 -5.39 22.67 -13.36
CA HIS A 347 -6.73 23.15 -13.69
C HIS A 347 -7.32 24.09 -12.62
N ASN A 348 -8.02 25.13 -13.09
CA ASN A 348 -9.05 25.81 -12.31
C ASN A 348 -10.09 24.76 -11.86
N PRO A 349 -10.49 24.74 -10.58
CA PRO A 349 -11.48 23.78 -10.10
C PRO A 349 -12.82 23.96 -10.84
N PRO A 350 -13.59 22.89 -11.11
CA PRO A 350 -14.97 23.04 -11.54
C PRO A 350 -15.72 23.86 -10.48
N SER A 351 -16.32 24.95 -10.93
CA SER A 351 -17.16 25.81 -10.11
C SER A 351 -18.36 25.02 -9.60
N GLU A 352 -18.30 24.59 -8.34
CA GLU A 352 -19.41 24.49 -7.37
C GLU A 352 -18.91 23.66 -6.19
N TYR A 353 -18.29 24.35 -5.23
CA TYR A 353 -18.29 24.14 -3.78
C TYR A 353 -17.21 25.09 -3.24
N PHE A 354 -17.56 26.38 -3.09
CA PHE A 354 -16.81 27.33 -2.26
C PHE A 354 -16.84 26.78 -0.81
N LEU A 355 -15.76 26.75 -0.02
CA LEU A 355 -14.87 27.86 0.33
C LEU A 355 -13.39 27.40 0.37
N ASP A 356 -12.59 27.94 -0.54
CA ASP A 356 -11.15 28.10 -0.39
C ASP A 356 -10.88 29.43 0.34
N GLN A 357 -10.14 29.39 1.44
CA GLN A 357 -9.42 30.55 1.96
C GLN A 357 -7.95 30.17 2.14
N ARG A 358 -7.24 30.10 1.03
CA ARG A 358 -5.80 30.38 0.99
C ARG A 358 -5.59 31.84 0.62
N SER A 359 -5.35 32.69 1.61
CA SER A 359 -4.44 33.84 1.53
C SER A 359 -4.29 34.53 2.90
N GLU A 360 -3.04 34.52 3.38
CA GLU A 360 -2.40 35.40 4.36
C GLU A 360 -2.86 35.42 5.84
N PRO A 361 -1.91 35.33 6.79
CA PRO A 361 -2.20 35.62 8.20
C PRO A 361 -2.20 37.13 8.43
N ILE A 362 -3.36 37.68 8.79
CA ILE A 362 -3.44 38.99 9.44
C ILE A 362 -3.12 38.80 10.94
N SER A 363 -2.38 39.78 11.44
CA SER A 363 -1.58 39.87 12.65
C SER A 363 -2.32 39.89 14.00
N GLU A 364 -1.50 39.69 15.05
CA GLU A 364 -1.69 39.92 16.50
C GLU A 364 -2.27 38.72 17.27
N SER A 365 -1.45 37.82 17.80
CA SER A 365 -0.58 38.05 18.96
C SER A 365 0.63 37.11 18.97
N THR A 366 1.77 37.70 19.32
CA THR A 366 3.13 37.20 19.18
C THR A 366 3.54 36.23 20.30
N GLN A 367 3.99 35.03 19.94
CA GLN A 367 5.14 34.39 20.61
C GLN A 367 5.91 33.44 19.67
N ASP A 368 6.57 34.07 18.71
CA ASP A 368 7.98 33.91 18.34
C ASP A 368 8.63 32.51 18.37
N TRP A 369 8.77 31.86 17.19
CA TRP A 369 9.75 30.79 16.90
C TRP A 369 10.15 30.77 15.42
N ALA A 370 10.54 31.91 14.85
CA ALA A 370 11.15 31.96 13.53
C ALA A 370 12.27 33.01 13.47
N SER A 371 13.43 32.65 14.00
CA SER A 371 14.68 33.35 13.74
C SER A 371 15.83 32.37 13.93
N TYR A 372 16.30 31.76 12.84
CA TYR A 372 17.68 31.31 12.63
C TYR A 372 17.74 30.65 11.26
N CYS A 373 18.12 31.41 10.22
CA CYS A 373 18.71 30.92 8.97
C CYS A 373 19.08 32.10 8.06
N THR A 374 20.07 32.89 8.48
CA THR A 374 20.94 33.60 7.56
C THR A 374 22.29 33.77 8.25
N LEU A 375 23.26 32.92 7.93
CA LEU A 375 24.70 33.22 7.82
C LEU A 375 25.48 31.91 7.68
N LEU A 376 26.23 31.86 6.56
CA LEU A 376 27.23 30.88 6.10
C LEU A 376 26.72 29.62 5.40
#